data_AF-A0A931DQ70-F1
#
_entry.id   AF-A0A931DQ70-F1
#
_cell.length_a   1.000
_cell.length_b   1.000
_cell.length_c   1.000
_cell.angle_alpha   90.00
_cell.angle_beta   90.00
_cell.angle_gamma   90.00
#
_symmetry.space_group_name_H-M   'P 1'
#
loop_
_entity.id
_entity.type
_entity.pdbx_description
1 polymer ?
#
loop_
_entity_poly.entity_id
_entity_poly.type
_entity_poly.pdbx_seq_one_letter_code
_entity_poly.pdbx_strand_id
1 'polypeptide(L)'
;MATNGDGIAATPALDGAAVRELRQRLQEDRGKRASELAALEKVVEGTAPEQVEPADYSRMDNLRQSLTEIDGALRRLEEGTYGVCEGCGQAIPAGRLEILPHVRCCVRCQGRIDGGGR
;
A
#
# COMPACT_ATOMS: atom_id res chain seq x y z
N MET A 1 44.67 19.52 5.32
CA MET A 1 44.46 18.81 4.04
C MET A 1 44.16 17.36 4.39
N ALA A 2 42.88 17.01 4.47
CA ALA A 2 42.39 15.65 4.58
C ALA A 2 41.58 15.37 3.31
N THR A 3 41.96 14.31 2.64
CA THR A 3 41.45 13.86 1.36
C THR A 3 40.17 13.05 1.56
N ASN A 4 39.40 13.01 0.47
CA ASN A 4 38.48 11.94 0.08
C ASN A 4 37.00 12.13 0.42
N GLY A 5 36.20 11.79 -0.58
CA GLY A 5 34.77 12.05 -0.64
C GLY A 5 33.95 11.11 0.22
N ASP A 6 33.00 11.72 0.92
CA ASP A 6 31.75 11.09 1.31
C ASP A 6 30.75 11.45 0.20
N GLY A 7 30.52 10.58 -0.76
CA GLY A 7 29.80 9.36 -0.49
C GLY A 7 28.32 9.70 -0.59
N ILE A 8 27.76 9.59 -1.79
CA ILE A 8 26.31 9.54 -2.02
C ILE A 8 25.74 8.23 -1.45
N ALA A 9 25.99 7.95 -0.18
CA ALA A 9 25.30 6.97 0.63
C ALA A 9 24.19 7.75 1.36
N ALA A 10 22.91 7.40 1.32
CA ALA A 10 22.30 6.15 0.99
C ALA A 10 20.98 6.45 0.29
N THR A 11 20.55 5.57 -0.60
CA THR A 11 19.13 5.31 -0.79
C THR A 11 18.49 5.08 0.59
N PRO A 12 17.44 5.83 1.00
CA PRO A 12 16.48 5.27 1.94
C PRO A 12 15.68 4.17 1.22
N ALA A 13 16.34 3.04 0.98
CA ALA A 13 15.63 1.80 1.23
C ALA A 13 15.12 1.97 2.66
N LEU A 14 13.81 2.15 2.83
CA LEU A 14 13.19 2.10 4.15
C LEU A 14 13.89 0.97 4.90
N ASP A 15 14.61 1.28 5.98
CA ASP A 15 15.39 0.27 6.68
C ASP A 15 14.51 -0.96 6.88
N GLY A 16 15.05 -2.17 6.70
CA GLY A 16 14.23 -3.37 6.80
C GLY A 16 13.43 -3.43 8.11
N ALA A 17 13.89 -2.72 9.16
CA ALA A 17 13.13 -2.47 10.39
C ALA A 17 11.86 -1.63 10.19
N ALA A 18 11.92 -0.50 9.49
CA ALA A 18 10.77 0.35 9.19
C ALA A 18 9.73 -0.36 8.31
N VAL A 19 10.18 -1.15 7.32
CA VAL A 19 9.31 -2.00 6.49
C VAL A 19 8.62 -3.08 7.34
N ARG A 20 9.36 -3.73 8.25
CA ARG A 20 8.79 -4.72 9.18
C ARG A 20 7.75 -4.11 10.12
N GLU A 21 8.01 -2.93 10.65
CA GLU A 21 7.07 -2.23 11.54
C GLU A 21 5.80 -1.79 10.80
N LEU A 22 5.94 -1.22 9.60
CA LEU A 22 4.80 -0.85 8.75
C LEU A 22 3.97 -2.08 8.37
N ARG A 23 4.62 -3.19 8.00
CA ARG A 23 3.97 -4.46 7.73
C ARG A 23 3.19 -4.95 8.94
N GLN A 24 3.78 -4.93 10.13
CA GLN A 24 3.14 -5.40 11.36
C GLN A 24 1.86 -4.60 11.65
N ARG A 25 1.91 -3.28 11.52
CA ARG A 25 0.73 -2.41 11.69
C ARG A 25 -0.37 -2.72 10.67
N LEU A 26 0.00 -2.88 9.39
CA LEU A 26 -0.96 -3.22 8.33
C LEU A 26 -1.57 -4.61 8.53
N GLN A 27 -0.80 -5.58 9.02
CA GLN A 27 -1.32 -6.91 9.35
C GLN A 27 -2.32 -6.87 10.51
N GLU A 28 -2.05 -6.06 11.53
CA GLU A 28 -3.00 -5.86 12.63
C GLU A 28 -4.29 -5.20 12.13
N ASP A 29 -4.18 -4.16 11.31
CA ASP A 29 -5.34 -3.46 10.73
C ASP A 29 -6.17 -4.38 9.82
N ARG A 30 -5.49 -5.18 8.98
CA ARG A 30 -6.11 -6.25 8.18
C ARG A 30 -6.85 -7.24 9.07
N GLY A 31 -6.24 -7.70 10.16
CA GLY A 31 -6.84 -8.66 11.08
C GLY A 31 -8.12 -8.12 11.74
N LYS A 32 -8.10 -6.86 12.19
CA LYS A 32 -9.28 -6.19 12.77
C LYS A 32 -10.41 -6.09 11.75
N ARG A 33 -10.13 -5.57 10.55
CA ARG A 33 -11.12 -5.40 9.47
C ARG A 33 -11.64 -6.73 8.93
N ALA A 34 -10.79 -7.75 8.83
CA ALA A 34 -11.20 -9.09 8.39
C ALA A 34 -12.11 -9.76 9.41
N SER A 35 -11.82 -9.60 10.71
CA SER A 35 -12.69 -10.11 11.78
C SER A 35 -14.03 -9.40 11.79
N GLU A 36 -14.04 -8.08 11.57
CA GLU A 36 -15.28 -7.30 11.46
C GLU A 36 -16.10 -7.69 10.21
N LEU A 37 -15.46 -7.87 9.06
CA LEU A 37 -16.13 -8.38 7.86
C LEU A 37 -16.74 -9.76 8.09
N ALA A 38 -15.99 -10.69 8.70
CA ALA A 38 -16.49 -12.03 8.98
C ALA A 38 -17.66 -12.02 9.98
N ALA A 39 -17.67 -11.10 10.95
CA ALA A 39 -18.79 -10.92 11.86
C ALA A 39 -20.04 -10.41 11.12
N LEU A 40 -19.87 -9.46 10.20
CA LEU A 40 -20.96 -8.91 9.40
C LEU A 40 -21.49 -9.91 8.37
N GLU A 41 -20.61 -10.67 7.72
CA GLU A 41 -20.97 -11.78 6.81
C GLU A 41 -21.88 -12.78 7.52
N LYS A 42 -21.52 -13.21 8.74
CA LYS A 42 -22.38 -14.09 9.53
C LYS A 42 -23.75 -13.50 9.86
N VAL A 43 -23.83 -12.20 10.10
CA VAL A 43 -25.11 -11.53 10.35
C VAL A 43 -25.96 -11.58 9.09
N VAL A 44 -25.39 -11.28 7.92
CA VAL A 44 -26.11 -11.33 6.64
C VAL A 44 -26.51 -12.76 6.28
N GLU A 45 -25.63 -13.76 6.48
CA GLU A 45 -25.95 -15.18 6.24
C GLU A 45 -27.06 -15.70 7.17
N GLY A 46 -27.14 -15.19 8.40
CA GLY A 46 -28.18 -15.52 9.36
C GLY A 46 -29.49 -14.75 9.17
N THR A 47 -29.53 -13.79 8.25
CA THR A 47 -30.67 -12.90 8.02
C THR A 47 -31.33 -13.24 6.67
N ALA A 48 -32.67 -13.26 6.63
CA ALA A 48 -33.38 -13.48 5.38
C ALA A 48 -33.09 -12.33 4.39
N PRO A 49 -32.94 -12.59 3.08
CA PRO A 49 -32.51 -11.58 2.10
C PRO A 49 -33.44 -10.36 2.00
N GLU A 50 -34.70 -10.51 2.38
CA GLU A 50 -35.69 -9.41 2.44
C GLU A 50 -35.51 -8.48 3.67
N GLN A 51 -34.77 -8.92 4.68
CA GLN A 51 -34.54 -8.20 5.94
C GLN A 51 -33.13 -7.58 6.03
N VAL A 52 -32.25 -7.87 5.07
CA VAL A 52 -30.90 -7.31 5.02
C VAL A 52 -30.98 -5.85 4.58
N GLU A 53 -30.45 -4.93 5.38
CA GLU A 53 -30.46 -3.53 4.98
C GLU A 53 -29.39 -3.28 3.90
N PRO A 54 -29.66 -2.41 2.90
CA PRO A 54 -28.66 -2.03 1.90
C PRO A 54 -27.39 -1.42 2.51
N ALA A 55 -27.49 -0.90 3.74
CA ALA A 55 -26.37 -0.44 4.54
C ALA A 55 -25.41 -1.58 4.92
N ASP A 56 -25.90 -2.79 5.19
CA ASP A 56 -25.08 -3.95 5.55
C ASP A 56 -24.21 -4.38 4.37
N TYR A 57 -24.80 -4.51 3.18
CA TYR A 57 -24.06 -4.80 1.95
C TYR A 57 -23.00 -3.74 1.64
N SER A 58 -23.37 -2.46 1.79
CA SER A 58 -22.43 -1.36 1.60
C SER A 58 -21.27 -1.43 2.60
N ARG A 59 -21.55 -1.72 3.87
CA ARG A 59 -20.52 -1.87 4.91
C ARG A 59 -19.61 -3.06 4.62
N MET A 60 -20.15 -4.19 4.16
CA MET A 60 -19.37 -5.35 3.72
C MET A 60 -18.45 -5.00 2.55
N ASP A 61 -18.98 -4.31 1.52
CA ASP A 61 -18.18 -3.91 0.35
C ASP A 61 -17.03 -2.98 0.75
N ASN A 62 -17.30 -1.97 1.57
CA ASN A 62 -16.27 -1.05 2.08
C ASN A 62 -15.16 -1.78 2.84
N LEU A 63 -15.52 -2.76 3.67
CA LEU A 63 -14.55 -3.60 4.39
C LEU A 63 -13.73 -4.48 3.44
N ARG A 64 -14.37 -5.08 2.42
CA ARG A 64 -13.68 -5.87 1.38
C ARG A 64 -12.71 -5.03 0.56
N GLN A 65 -13.12 -3.83 0.15
CA GLN A 65 -12.28 -2.87 -0.56
C GLN A 65 -11.08 -2.48 0.32
N SER A 66 -11.35 -2.07 1.56
CA SER A 66 -10.32 -1.74 2.55
C SER A 66 -9.31 -2.88 2.74
N LEU A 67 -9.76 -4.13 2.83
CA LEU A 67 -8.89 -5.29 2.92
C LEU A 67 -8.04 -5.48 1.67
N THR A 68 -8.63 -5.29 0.48
CA THR A 68 -7.92 -5.38 -0.81
C THR A 68 -6.81 -4.33 -0.92
N GLU A 69 -7.08 -3.10 -0.45
CA GLU A 69 -6.07 -2.04 -0.40
C GLU A 69 -4.92 -2.38 0.54
N ILE A 70 -5.22 -2.89 1.74
CA ILE A 70 -4.20 -3.31 2.71
C ILE A 70 -3.39 -4.50 2.17
N ASP A 71 -4.05 -5.48 1.56
CA ASP A 71 -3.39 -6.65 0.97
C ASP A 71 -2.45 -6.24 -0.18
N GLY A 72 -2.87 -5.28 -1.01
CA GLY A 72 -2.01 -4.68 -2.03
C GLY A 72 -0.80 -3.94 -1.46
N ALA A 73 -0.96 -3.23 -0.34
CA ALA A 73 0.15 -2.59 0.36
C ALA A 73 1.11 -3.61 0.99
N LEU A 74 0.57 -4.65 1.65
CA LEU A 74 1.34 -5.74 2.23
C LEU A 74 2.13 -6.47 1.14
N ARG A 75 1.51 -6.81 0.01
CA ARG A 75 2.17 -7.47 -1.12
C ARG A 75 3.38 -6.68 -1.62
N ARG A 76 3.27 -5.35 -1.75
CA ARG A 76 4.39 -4.48 -2.13
C ARG A 76 5.52 -4.48 -1.10
N LEU A 77 5.18 -4.57 0.19
CA LEU A 77 6.16 -4.71 1.28
C LEU A 77 6.83 -6.10 1.28
N GLU A 78 6.09 -7.16 0.95
CA GLU A 78 6.59 -8.54 0.88
C GLU A 78 7.49 -8.79 -0.34
N GLU A 79 7.09 -8.27 -1.50
CA GLU A 79 7.88 -8.33 -2.72
C GLU A 79 9.16 -7.48 -2.63
N GLY A 80 9.31 -6.67 -1.57
CA GLY A 80 10.40 -5.69 -1.46
C GLY A 80 10.35 -4.63 -2.57
N THR A 81 9.24 -4.58 -3.31
CA THR A 81 8.98 -3.65 -4.41
C THR A 81 8.31 -2.37 -3.93
N TYR A 82 8.23 -2.16 -2.61
CA TYR A 82 7.85 -0.87 -2.05
C TYR A 82 8.90 0.17 -2.45
N GLY A 83 8.51 1.09 -3.33
CA GLY A 83 9.47 1.90 -4.05
C GLY A 83 9.98 1.26 -5.35
N VAL A 84 9.14 0.52 -6.09
CA VAL A 84 9.43 0.07 -7.46
C VAL A 84 8.34 0.57 -8.41
N CYS A 85 8.78 1.03 -9.57
CA CYS A 85 7.94 1.67 -10.57
C CYS A 85 7.13 0.65 -11.37
N GLU A 86 5.80 0.78 -11.39
CA GLU A 86 4.91 -0.07 -12.21
C GLU A 86 5.17 0.09 -13.72
N GLY A 87 5.65 1.25 -14.16
CA GLY A 87 5.91 1.53 -15.59
C GLY A 87 7.25 1.03 -16.16
N CYS A 88 8.26 0.75 -15.32
CA CYS A 88 9.58 0.33 -15.80
C CYS A 88 10.24 -0.77 -14.96
N GLY A 89 9.62 -1.18 -13.85
CA GLY A 89 10.17 -2.16 -12.92
C GLY A 89 11.41 -1.70 -12.15
N GLN A 90 11.85 -0.44 -12.27
CA GLN A 90 13.01 0.09 -11.55
C GLN A 90 12.63 0.63 -10.17
N ALA A 91 13.59 0.60 -9.25
CA ALA A 91 13.46 1.25 -7.94
C ALA A 91 13.18 2.76 -8.09
N ILE A 92 12.17 3.24 -7.37
CA ILE A 92 11.76 4.63 -7.23
C ILE A 92 12.75 5.28 -6.26
N PRO A 93 13.35 6.43 -6.64
CA PRO A 93 14.30 7.13 -5.79
C PRO A 93 13.62 7.54 -4.49
N ALA A 94 14.29 7.26 -3.37
CA ALA A 94 13.69 7.37 -2.05
C ALA A 94 13.35 8.81 -1.64
N GLY A 95 14.09 9.82 -2.13
CA GLY A 95 13.70 11.22 -1.98
C GLY A 95 12.32 11.56 -2.54
N ARG A 96 11.76 10.71 -3.42
CA ARG A 96 10.38 10.82 -3.91
C ARG A 96 9.37 10.07 -3.05
N LEU A 97 9.78 8.97 -2.42
CA LEU A 97 8.98 8.22 -1.46
C LEU A 97 8.85 8.97 -0.12
N GLU A 98 9.85 9.77 0.24
CA GLU A 98 9.80 10.69 1.39
C GLU A 98 8.76 11.81 1.18
N ILE A 99 8.67 12.36 -0.03
CA ILE A 99 7.71 13.43 -0.36
C ILE A 99 6.32 12.85 -0.67
N LEU A 100 6.26 11.71 -1.36
CA LEU A 100 5.02 11.05 -1.78
C LEU A 100 5.17 9.51 -1.63
N PRO A 101 4.85 8.94 -0.46
CA PRO A 101 5.04 7.51 -0.18
C PRO A 101 4.09 6.60 -0.97
N HIS A 102 3.11 7.17 -1.67
CA HIS A 102 2.09 6.46 -2.46
C HIS A 102 2.39 6.44 -3.98
N VAL A 103 3.55 6.97 -4.43
CA VAL A 103 3.86 7.00 -5.87
C VAL A 103 4.08 5.59 -6.42
N ARG A 104 3.35 5.28 -7.49
CA ARG A 104 3.44 3.99 -8.19
C ARG A 104 4.42 4.01 -9.37
N CYS A 105 4.89 5.21 -9.76
CA CYS A 105 5.78 5.42 -10.90
C CYS A 105 7.04 6.20 -10.50
N CYS A 106 8.20 5.82 -11.04
CA CYS A 106 9.45 6.57 -10.89
C CYS A 106 9.36 7.92 -11.61
N VAL A 107 10.27 8.85 -11.29
CA VAL A 107 10.34 10.19 -11.93
C VAL A 107 10.43 10.10 -13.46
N ARG A 108 11.10 9.05 -13.95
CA ARG A 108 11.29 8.78 -15.38
C ARG A 108 9.98 8.39 -16.07
N CYS A 109 9.17 7.54 -15.44
CA CYS A 109 7.86 7.14 -15.96
C CYS A 109 6.81 8.23 -15.74
N GLN A 110 6.84 8.92 -14.60
CA GLN A 110 5.95 10.04 -14.34
C GLN A 110 6.14 11.15 -15.39
N GLY A 111 7.39 11.49 -15.74
CA GLY A 111 7.67 12.48 -16.78
C GLY A 111 7.17 12.08 -18.16
N ARG A 112 7.04 10.77 -18.46
CA ARG A 112 6.40 10.30 -19.70
C ARG A 112 4.88 10.42 -19.69
N ILE A 113 4.26 10.32 -18.52
CA ILE A 113 2.79 10.45 -18.37
C ILE A 113 2.41 11.93 -18.37
N ASP A 114 3.15 12.75 -17.64
CA ASP A 114 2.93 14.20 -17.49
C ASP A 114 3.27 14.98 -18.78
N GLY A 115 4.29 14.52 -19.53
CA GLY A 115 4.67 15.12 -20.82
C GLY A 115 3.69 14.87 -21.98
N GLY A 116 2.58 14.16 -21.74
CA GLY A 116 1.57 13.81 -22.75
C GLY A 116 0.29 14.65 -22.71
N GLY A 117 0.22 15.71 -21.90
CA GLY A 117 -0.96 16.58 -21.83
C GLY A 117 -0.78 17.86 -22.64
N ARG A 118 -1.08 17.83 -23.93
CA ARG A 118 -1.52 19.01 -24.70
C ARG A 118 -2.97 18.82 -25.09
#